data_AF-A0A0F9DVF9-F1
#
_entry.id   AF-A0A0F9DVF9-F1
#
_cell.length_a   1.000
_cell.length_b   1.000
_cell.length_c   1.000
_cell.angle_alpha   90.00
_cell.angle_beta   90.00
_cell.angle_gamma   90.00
#
_symmetry.space_group_name_H-M   'P 1'
#
loop_
_entity.id
_entity.type
_entity.pdbx_description
1 polymer ?
#
loop_
_entity_poly.entity_id
_entity_poly.type
_entity_poly.pdbx_seq_one_letter_code
_entity_poly.pdbx_strand_id
1 'polypeptide(L)'
;MSALISACGAAGHAILPIFERPEHGKIFFGIVHSLLGLGLVLVGGYKLLEKIMSVAIAVMFATVLLTVVMLNPDWSEVVTGLFVPRIPKLHKGGLTWTIALTGGVGGTLTVLCYGYWIREKGRTGVGYLRTCRIDLGVAYAFTALFGLAMVIIGGAVQVEGKGADLVVALAGTLGKRLGSTGRWLFLIGAWSALFSSLLGVWQAVPYVFADFFGLVRHGKADGPRPPVDTRALPYRGYLLLLAFVPMIGLLGSFKSVQKAYAVFGALFMPMLAVALLILNGRGRWVGAKMRNRPVTVAVLTATVVLFLTAFFFVIRKKYMS
;
A
#
# COMPACT_ATOMS: atom_id res chain seq x y z
N MET A 1 -6.17 5.60 6.74
CA MET A 1 -5.31 5.71 7.93
C MET A 1 -5.88 4.99 9.14
N SER A 2 -7.13 5.26 9.53
CA SER A 2 -7.77 4.54 10.65
C SER A 2 -7.73 3.01 10.48
N ALA A 3 -7.87 2.54 9.24
CA ALA A 3 -7.73 1.12 8.93
C ALA A 3 -6.34 0.52 9.19
N LEU A 4 -5.27 1.26 8.86
CA LEU A 4 -3.90 0.84 9.15
C LEU A 4 -3.63 0.85 10.66
N ILE A 5 -4.07 1.90 11.35
CA ILE A 5 -3.96 2.00 12.82
C ILE A 5 -4.69 0.82 13.49
N SER A 6 -5.92 0.53 13.06
CA SER A 6 -6.72 -0.59 13.57
C SER A 6 -6.06 -1.94 13.30
N ALA A 7 -5.51 -2.15 12.10
CA ALA A 7 -4.84 -3.38 11.74
C ALA A 7 -3.54 -3.59 12.54
N CYS A 8 -2.70 -2.55 12.66
CA CYS A 8 -1.52 -2.58 13.54
C CYS A 8 -1.92 -2.87 15.00
N GLY A 9 -3.03 -2.29 15.44
CA GLY A 9 -3.59 -2.51 16.77
C GLY A 9 -3.99 -3.97 17.01
N ALA A 10 -4.72 -4.58 16.09
CA ALA A 10 -5.12 -5.99 16.22
C ALA A 10 -3.91 -6.93 16.16
N ALA A 11 -2.96 -6.67 15.26
CA ALA A 11 -1.72 -7.46 15.18
C ALA A 11 -0.90 -7.33 16.47
N GLY A 12 -0.75 -6.10 17.00
CA GLY A 12 -0.08 -5.84 18.27
C GLY A 12 -0.76 -6.55 19.44
N HIS A 13 -2.09 -6.51 19.49
CA HIS A 13 -2.86 -7.21 20.51
C HIS A 13 -2.75 -8.75 20.40
N ALA A 14 -2.70 -9.29 19.18
CA ALA A 14 -2.55 -10.73 18.95
C ALA A 14 -1.15 -11.25 19.34
N ILE A 15 -0.13 -10.38 19.27
CA ILE A 15 1.24 -10.65 19.74
C ILE A 15 1.32 -10.49 21.26
N LEU A 16 0.75 -9.42 21.81
CA LEU A 16 0.76 -9.10 23.24
C LEU A 16 -0.68 -8.93 23.75
N PRO A 17 -1.36 -10.03 24.15
CA PRO A 17 -2.75 -10.00 24.59
C PRO A 17 -2.89 -9.50 26.03
N ILE A 18 -2.54 -8.23 26.28
CA ILE A 18 -2.58 -7.60 27.61
C ILE A 18 -4.03 -7.30 28.06
N PHE A 19 -4.95 -7.16 27.10
CA PHE A 19 -6.36 -6.83 27.38
C PHE A 19 -7.25 -8.06 27.15
N GLU A 20 -8.21 -8.32 28.04
CA GLU A 20 -9.17 -9.41 27.85
C GLU A 20 -10.14 -9.13 26.69
N ARG A 21 -10.50 -7.85 26.48
CA ARG A 21 -11.38 -7.42 25.40
C ARG A 21 -10.56 -7.09 24.15
N PRO A 22 -10.75 -7.81 23.02
CA PRO A 22 -10.00 -7.57 21.79
C PRO A 22 -10.15 -6.15 21.24
N GLU A 23 -11.31 -5.52 21.44
CA GLU A 23 -11.56 -4.15 21.00
C GLU A 23 -10.67 -3.13 21.72
N HIS A 24 -10.51 -3.27 23.04
CA HIS A 24 -9.67 -2.39 23.85
C HIS A 24 -8.19 -2.57 23.47
N GLY A 25 -7.74 -3.81 23.31
CA GLY A 25 -6.39 -4.11 22.85
C GLY A 25 -6.10 -3.51 21.48
N LYS A 26 -7.00 -3.71 20.52
CA LYS A 26 -6.90 -3.12 19.17
C LYS A 26 -6.77 -1.59 19.21
N ILE A 27 -7.60 -0.91 19.99
CA ILE A 27 -7.57 0.56 20.09
C ILE A 27 -6.25 1.01 20.74
N PHE A 28 -5.88 0.43 21.87
CA PHE A 28 -4.66 0.78 22.60
C PHE A 28 -3.41 0.60 21.75
N PHE A 29 -3.19 -0.61 21.22
CA PHE A 29 -2.03 -0.88 20.39
C PHE A 29 -2.07 -0.04 19.10
N GLY A 30 -3.25 0.22 18.53
CA GLY A 30 -3.37 1.11 17.38
C GLY A 30 -2.84 2.51 17.68
N ILE A 31 -3.29 3.12 18.78
CA ILE A 31 -2.81 4.44 19.23
C ILE A 31 -1.30 4.41 19.45
N VAL A 32 -0.78 3.39 20.14
CA VAL A 32 0.66 3.22 20.39
C VAL A 32 1.44 3.20 19.08
N HIS A 33 1.05 2.39 18.09
CA HIS A 33 1.75 2.33 16.81
C HIS A 33 1.68 3.65 16.02
N SER A 34 0.55 4.36 16.07
CA SER A 34 0.42 5.68 15.46
C SER A 34 1.36 6.71 16.09
N LEU A 35 1.44 6.73 17.42
CA LEU A 35 2.34 7.61 18.17
C LEU A 35 3.81 7.24 17.98
N LEU A 36 4.13 5.94 17.92
CA LEU A 36 5.48 5.47 17.58
C LEU A 36 5.86 5.93 16.16
N GLY A 37 4.98 5.79 15.18
CA GLY A 37 5.23 6.27 13.83
C GLY A 37 5.45 7.79 13.79
N LEU A 38 4.65 8.55 14.52
CA LEU A 38 4.82 10.00 14.68
C LEU A 38 6.19 10.34 15.30
N GLY A 39 6.53 9.73 16.43
CA GLY A 39 7.79 9.96 17.14
C GLY A 39 9.01 9.61 16.29
N LEU A 40 8.98 8.47 15.59
CA LEU A 40 10.05 8.05 14.69
C LEU A 40 10.25 9.06 13.56
N VAL A 41 9.18 9.56 12.93
CA VAL A 41 9.29 10.54 11.84
C VAL A 41 9.85 11.88 12.35
N LEU A 42 9.43 12.32 13.54
CA LEU A 42 9.88 13.58 14.13
C LEU A 42 11.34 13.54 14.58
N VAL A 43 11.80 12.43 15.17
CA VAL A 43 13.15 12.29 15.74
C VAL A 43 14.16 11.83 14.68
N GLY A 44 13.81 10.81 13.90
CA GLY A 44 14.75 10.09 13.04
C GLY A 44 14.78 10.52 11.57
N GLY A 45 13.81 11.31 11.13
CA GLY A 45 13.70 11.76 9.75
C GLY A 45 13.67 10.61 8.73
N TYR A 46 14.11 10.87 7.49
CA TYR A 46 14.06 9.87 6.42
C TYR A 46 14.97 8.64 6.69
N LYS A 47 16.21 8.85 7.16
CA LYS A 47 17.21 7.77 7.28
C LYS A 47 16.82 6.69 8.30
N LEU A 48 16.32 7.09 9.48
CA LEU A 48 15.88 6.12 10.48
C LEU A 48 14.69 5.32 9.97
N LEU A 49 13.73 6.01 9.34
CA LEU A 49 12.52 5.40 8.79
C LEU A 49 12.86 4.42 7.67
N GLU A 50 13.74 4.80 6.76
CA GLU A 50 14.23 3.92 5.69
C GLU A 50 14.83 2.63 6.28
N LYS A 51 15.67 2.73 7.32
CA LYS A 51 16.28 1.56 7.95
C LYS A 51 15.25 0.67 8.64
N ILE A 52 14.34 1.24 9.42
CA ILE A 52 13.28 0.49 10.13
C ILE A 52 12.35 -0.19 9.11
N MET A 53 11.90 0.54 8.09
CA MET A 53 11.08 -0.01 7.02
C MET A 53 11.80 -1.14 6.28
N SER A 54 13.08 -0.98 5.96
CA SER A 54 13.86 -2.02 5.28
C SER A 54 13.94 -3.30 6.11
N VAL A 55 14.17 -3.20 7.42
CA VAL A 55 14.17 -4.35 8.33
C VAL A 55 12.78 -4.98 8.41
N ALA A 56 11.73 -4.19 8.58
CA ALA A 56 10.35 -4.70 8.64
C ALA A 56 9.94 -5.39 7.33
N ILE A 57 10.34 -4.85 6.17
CA ILE A 57 10.11 -5.44 4.85
C ILE A 57 10.89 -6.76 4.71
N ALA A 58 12.14 -6.82 5.18
CA ALA A 58 12.90 -8.06 5.16
C ALA A 58 12.26 -9.14 6.05
N VAL A 59 11.83 -8.77 7.26
CA VAL A 59 11.16 -9.68 8.20
C VAL A 59 9.83 -10.16 7.65
N MET A 60 8.98 -9.25 7.13
CA MET A 60 7.67 -9.65 6.57
C MET A 60 7.83 -10.59 5.38
N PHE A 61 8.85 -10.34 4.53
CA PHE A 61 9.08 -11.16 3.36
C PHE A 61 9.61 -12.54 3.73
N ALA A 62 10.60 -12.61 4.61
CA ALA A 62 11.16 -13.87 5.10
C ALA A 62 10.09 -14.74 5.78
N THR A 63 9.33 -14.16 6.71
CA THR A 63 8.29 -14.89 7.45
C THR A 63 7.16 -15.40 6.55
N VAL A 64 6.71 -14.61 5.57
CA VAL A 64 5.67 -15.03 4.62
C VAL A 64 6.18 -16.14 3.69
N LEU A 65 7.39 -16.02 3.16
CA LEU A 65 7.96 -17.10 2.33
C LEU A 65 8.18 -18.38 3.12
N LEU A 66 8.71 -18.29 4.35
CA LEU A 66 8.85 -19.45 5.23
C LEU A 66 7.49 -20.10 5.50
N THR A 67 6.44 -19.31 5.71
CA THR A 67 5.08 -19.83 5.89
C THR A 67 4.60 -20.60 4.66
N VAL A 68 4.86 -20.12 3.44
CA VAL A 68 4.53 -20.84 2.20
C VAL A 68 5.29 -22.16 2.10
N VAL A 69 6.59 -22.16 2.40
CA VAL A 69 7.40 -23.39 2.38
C VAL A 69 6.87 -24.40 3.40
N MET A 70 6.51 -23.95 4.61
CA MET A 70 5.93 -24.80 5.65
C MET A 70 4.54 -25.33 5.30
N LEU A 71 3.73 -24.57 4.56
CA LEU A 71 2.43 -25.03 4.07
C LEU A 71 2.55 -26.12 3.01
N ASN A 72 3.70 -26.22 2.34
CA ASN A 72 4.00 -27.16 1.27
C ASN A 72 2.84 -27.31 0.26
N PRO A 73 2.48 -26.22 -0.46
CA PRO A 73 1.41 -26.26 -1.45
C PRO A 73 1.75 -27.19 -2.61
N ASP A 74 0.74 -27.60 -3.38
CA ASP A 74 0.99 -28.27 -4.65
C ASP A 74 1.62 -27.28 -5.65
N TRP A 75 2.92 -27.46 -5.90
CA TRP A 75 3.68 -26.61 -6.81
C TRP A 75 3.22 -26.75 -8.27
N SER A 76 2.65 -27.88 -8.66
CA SER A 76 2.05 -28.08 -9.99
C SER A 76 0.84 -27.16 -10.15
N GLU A 77 -0.03 -27.07 -9.13
CA GLU A 77 -1.17 -26.16 -9.14
C GLU A 77 -0.74 -24.68 -9.13
N VAL A 78 0.29 -24.33 -8.35
CA VAL A 78 0.83 -22.96 -8.31
C VAL A 78 1.38 -22.53 -9.68
N VAL A 79 2.18 -23.40 -10.32
CA VAL A 79 2.74 -23.13 -11.66
C VAL A 79 1.61 -23.04 -12.69
N THR A 80 0.64 -23.96 -12.65
CA THR A 80 -0.51 -23.94 -13.54
C THR A 80 -1.34 -22.66 -13.36
N GLY A 81 -1.61 -22.25 -12.12
CA GLY A 81 -2.34 -21.02 -11.80
C GLY A 81 -1.60 -19.74 -12.21
N LEU A 82 -0.26 -19.76 -12.24
CA LEU A 82 0.56 -18.62 -12.66
C LEU A 82 0.58 -18.45 -14.18
N PHE A 83 0.69 -19.54 -14.94
CA PHE A 83 0.86 -19.49 -16.40
C PHE A 83 -0.43 -19.66 -17.20
N VAL A 84 -1.49 -20.20 -16.61
CA VAL A 84 -2.77 -20.43 -17.29
C VAL A 84 -3.81 -19.41 -16.78
N PRO A 85 -3.97 -18.26 -17.44
CA PRO A 85 -4.90 -17.23 -16.99
C PRO A 85 -6.34 -17.72 -17.11
N ARG A 86 -6.96 -18.01 -15.96
CA ARG A 86 -8.38 -18.37 -15.85
C ARG A 86 -9.02 -17.50 -14.78
N ILE A 87 -10.16 -16.89 -15.09
CA ILE A 87 -10.97 -16.19 -14.09
C ILE A 87 -12.00 -17.20 -13.55
N PRO A 88 -11.88 -17.63 -12.28
CA PRO A 88 -12.84 -18.56 -11.70
C PRO A 88 -14.23 -17.93 -11.70
N LYS A 89 -15.26 -18.65 -12.15
CA LYS A 89 -16.66 -18.20 -12.12
C LYS A 89 -16.86 -16.80 -12.75
N LEU A 90 -16.38 -16.61 -13.99
CA LEU A 90 -16.45 -15.36 -14.75
C LEU A 90 -17.81 -14.64 -14.62
N HIS A 91 -18.91 -15.38 -14.78
CA HIS A 91 -20.28 -14.85 -14.72
C HIS A 91 -20.91 -14.82 -13.31
N LYS A 92 -20.28 -15.38 -12.28
CA LYS A 92 -20.78 -15.38 -10.89
C LYS A 92 -19.92 -14.51 -9.96
N GLY A 93 -19.50 -13.33 -10.44
CA GLY A 93 -18.76 -12.33 -9.66
C GLY A 93 -17.24 -12.49 -9.65
N GLY A 94 -16.69 -13.51 -10.29
CA GLY A 94 -15.23 -13.69 -10.41
C GLY A 94 -14.54 -12.52 -11.11
N LEU A 95 -15.12 -12.03 -12.21
CA LEU A 95 -14.61 -10.86 -12.92
C LEU A 95 -14.56 -9.61 -12.02
N THR A 96 -15.59 -9.39 -11.20
CA THR A 96 -15.63 -8.27 -10.27
C THR A 96 -14.53 -8.36 -9.23
N TRP A 97 -14.24 -9.55 -8.70
CA TRP A 97 -13.14 -9.78 -7.76
C TRP A 97 -11.77 -9.58 -8.40
N THR A 98 -11.56 -10.09 -9.62
CA THR A 98 -10.30 -9.90 -10.37
C THR A 98 -10.03 -8.42 -10.63
N ILE A 99 -11.05 -7.67 -11.05
CA ILE A 99 -10.94 -6.22 -11.27
C ILE A 99 -10.68 -5.48 -9.95
N ALA A 100 -11.38 -5.86 -8.88
CA ALA A 100 -11.18 -5.26 -7.55
C ALA A 100 -9.76 -5.49 -7.02
N LEU A 101 -9.21 -6.69 -7.18
CA LEU A 101 -7.83 -7.02 -6.81
C LEU A 101 -6.83 -6.20 -7.64
N THR A 102 -7.04 -6.10 -8.96
CA THR A 102 -6.19 -5.32 -9.86
C THR A 102 -6.19 -3.83 -9.47
N GLY A 103 -7.35 -3.28 -9.11
CA GLY A 103 -7.49 -1.90 -8.63
C GLY A 103 -6.86 -1.64 -7.26
N GLY A 104 -6.95 -2.61 -6.35
CA GLY A 104 -6.45 -2.49 -4.98
C GLY A 104 -4.92 -2.46 -4.87
N VAL A 105 -4.21 -3.14 -5.78
CA VAL A 105 -2.74 -3.29 -5.71
C VAL A 105 -1.99 -2.09 -6.31
N GLY A 106 -2.56 -1.39 -7.29
CA GLY A 106 -1.84 -0.35 -8.06
C GLY A 106 -2.25 1.10 -7.82
N GLY A 107 -3.43 1.37 -7.23
CA GLY A 107 -4.11 2.67 -7.32
C GLY A 107 -3.96 3.62 -6.13
N THR A 108 -2.84 3.62 -5.40
CA THR A 108 -2.72 4.49 -4.22
C THR A 108 -1.97 5.78 -4.50
N LEU A 109 -2.38 6.85 -3.80
CA LEU A 109 -1.69 8.15 -3.78
C LEU A 109 -0.20 8.02 -3.45
N THR A 110 0.18 6.96 -2.73
CA THR A 110 1.56 6.70 -2.30
C THR A 110 2.52 6.41 -3.46
N VAL A 111 2.05 6.15 -4.68
CA VAL A 111 2.94 6.06 -5.85
C VAL A 111 3.68 7.39 -6.08
N LEU A 112 3.06 8.53 -5.77
CA LEU A 112 3.70 9.84 -5.87
C LEU A 112 4.83 10.03 -4.84
N CYS A 113 4.78 9.29 -3.73
CA CYS A 113 5.74 9.41 -2.64
C CYS A 113 7.16 9.02 -3.06
N TYR A 114 7.29 8.09 -4.01
CA TYR A 114 8.60 7.69 -4.51
C TYR A 114 9.39 8.88 -5.07
N GLY A 115 8.71 9.85 -5.71
CA GLY A 115 9.35 11.07 -6.20
C GLY A 115 10.02 11.90 -5.11
N TYR A 116 9.43 11.94 -3.90
CA TYR A 116 10.02 12.61 -2.75
C TYR A 116 11.22 11.83 -2.20
N TRP A 117 11.17 10.50 -2.16
CA TRP A 117 12.29 9.66 -1.71
C TRP A 117 13.50 9.70 -2.66
N ILE A 118 13.29 9.81 -3.97
CA ILE A 118 14.37 10.06 -4.93
C ILE A 118 15.11 11.36 -4.55
N ARG A 119 14.35 12.43 -4.24
CA ARG A 119 14.91 13.73 -3.85
C ARG A 119 15.63 13.68 -2.51
N GLU A 120 15.10 12.96 -1.52
CA GLU A 120 15.78 12.69 -0.24
C GLU A 120 17.13 11.97 -0.43
N LYS A 121 17.22 11.09 -1.42
CA LYS A 121 18.48 10.42 -1.80
C LYS A 121 19.41 11.30 -2.66
N GLY A 122 19.08 12.57 -2.88
CA GLY A 122 19.88 13.50 -3.68
C GLY A 122 19.95 13.12 -5.18
N ARG A 123 19.09 12.22 -5.65
CA ARG A 123 19.10 11.71 -7.03
C ARG A 123 18.43 12.73 -7.94
N THR A 124 19.22 13.66 -8.49
CA THR A 124 18.71 14.71 -9.39
C THR A 124 19.22 14.53 -10.82
N GLY A 125 18.34 14.74 -11.80
CA GLY A 125 18.67 14.64 -13.22
C GLY A 125 18.49 13.25 -13.84
N VAL A 126 18.67 13.20 -15.17
CA VAL A 126 18.32 12.03 -16.00
C VAL A 126 19.27 10.83 -15.82
N GLY A 127 20.48 11.05 -15.30
CA GLY A 127 21.47 9.98 -15.09
C GLY A 127 21.00 8.90 -14.11
N TYR A 128 20.15 9.26 -13.14
CA TYR A 128 19.62 8.31 -12.15
C TYR A 128 18.42 7.50 -12.64
N LEU A 129 17.91 7.76 -13.85
CA LEU A 129 16.70 7.06 -14.34
C LEU A 129 16.91 5.56 -14.49
N ARG A 130 18.10 5.11 -14.89
CA ARG A 130 18.41 3.68 -14.96
C ARG A 130 18.37 3.07 -13.56
N THR A 131 18.98 3.73 -12.59
CA THR A 131 18.98 3.30 -11.18
C THR A 131 17.56 3.22 -10.62
N CYS A 132 16.73 4.25 -10.84
CA CYS A 132 15.33 4.25 -10.40
C CYS A 132 14.49 3.16 -11.08
N ARG A 133 14.75 2.84 -12.35
CA ARG A 133 14.04 1.75 -13.05
C ARG A 133 14.40 0.38 -12.49
N ILE A 134 15.68 0.16 -12.18
CA ILE A 134 16.14 -1.09 -11.56
C ILE A 134 15.54 -1.21 -10.15
N ASP A 135 15.62 -0.14 -9.36
CA ASP A 135 15.05 -0.04 -8.01
C ASP A 135 13.55 -0.38 -8.01
N LEU A 136 12.76 0.25 -8.90
CA LEU A 136 11.34 -0.09 -9.07
C LEU A 136 11.11 -1.51 -9.57
N GLY A 137 11.90 -1.97 -10.54
CA GLY A 137 11.78 -3.32 -11.10
C GLY A 137 11.96 -4.39 -10.03
N VAL A 138 12.98 -4.23 -9.18
CA VAL A 138 13.23 -5.11 -8.03
C VAL A 138 12.08 -5.00 -7.03
N ALA A 139 11.68 -3.80 -6.63
CA ALA A 139 10.58 -3.61 -5.68
C ALA A 139 9.26 -4.23 -6.16
N TYR A 140 8.90 -4.08 -7.43
CA TYR A 140 7.69 -4.68 -8.00
C TYR A 140 7.80 -6.20 -8.15
N ALA A 141 8.98 -6.75 -8.44
CA ALA A 141 9.20 -8.20 -8.46
C ALA A 141 9.00 -8.82 -7.06
N PHE A 142 9.59 -8.22 -6.02
CA PHE A 142 9.37 -8.63 -4.64
C PHE A 142 7.89 -8.47 -4.22
N THR A 143 7.23 -7.40 -4.67
CA THR A 143 5.79 -7.20 -4.41
C THR A 143 4.92 -8.28 -5.07
N ALA A 144 5.21 -8.65 -6.31
CA ALA A 144 4.52 -9.72 -7.01
C ALA A 144 4.73 -11.08 -6.33
N LEU A 145 5.97 -11.39 -5.93
CA LEU A 145 6.30 -12.61 -5.20
C LEU A 145 5.61 -12.67 -3.83
N PHE A 146 5.59 -11.56 -3.09
CA PHE A 146 4.84 -11.45 -1.83
C PHE A 146 3.34 -11.63 -2.04
N GLY A 147 2.77 -11.01 -3.08
CA GLY A 147 1.37 -11.17 -3.44
C GLY A 147 1.00 -12.61 -3.76
N LEU A 148 1.85 -13.31 -4.53
CA LEU A 148 1.68 -14.75 -4.82
C LEU A 148 1.70 -15.58 -3.53
N ALA A 149 2.67 -15.33 -2.64
CA ALA A 149 2.77 -16.01 -1.36
C ALA A 149 1.51 -15.80 -0.50
N MET A 150 0.99 -14.58 -0.46
CA MET A 150 -0.25 -14.28 0.27
C MET A 150 -1.48 -14.96 -0.34
N VAL A 151 -1.56 -15.09 -1.67
CA VAL A 151 -2.63 -15.86 -2.33
C VAL A 151 -2.55 -17.34 -1.97
N ILE A 152 -1.36 -17.93 -1.94
CA ILE A 152 -1.15 -19.32 -1.51
C ILE A 152 -1.60 -19.52 -0.06
N ILE A 153 -1.14 -18.65 0.85
CA ILE A 153 -1.53 -18.69 2.27
C ILE A 153 -3.05 -18.53 2.41
N GLY A 154 -3.67 -17.60 1.67
CA GLY A 154 -5.11 -17.37 1.70
C GLY A 154 -5.93 -18.53 1.12
N GLY A 155 -5.44 -19.20 0.08
CA GLY A 155 -6.10 -20.38 -0.50
C GLY A 155 -6.05 -21.61 0.42
N ALA A 156 -4.98 -21.72 1.22
CA ALA A 156 -4.79 -22.79 2.19
C ALA A 156 -5.68 -22.66 3.44
N VAL A 157 -6.39 -21.53 3.63
CA VAL A 157 -7.13 -21.25 4.85
C VAL A 157 -8.51 -20.64 4.54
N GLN A 158 -9.57 -21.37 4.87
CA GLN A 158 -10.93 -20.82 4.86
C GLN A 158 -11.15 -20.01 6.14
N VAL A 159 -11.21 -18.68 6.03
CA VAL A 159 -11.48 -17.79 7.16
C VAL A 159 -12.65 -16.88 6.85
N GLU A 160 -13.63 -16.88 7.75
CA GLU A 160 -14.65 -15.84 7.81
C GLU A 160 -14.13 -14.68 8.67
N GLY A 161 -14.10 -13.47 8.10
CA GLY A 161 -13.63 -12.28 8.80
C GLY A 161 -13.30 -11.13 7.86
N LYS A 162 -13.16 -9.91 8.39
CA LYS A 162 -12.76 -8.72 7.62
C LYS A 162 -11.70 -7.93 8.38
N GLY A 163 -10.74 -7.38 7.64
CA GLY A 163 -9.77 -6.44 8.18
C GLY A 163 -8.87 -7.05 9.26
N ALA A 164 -8.90 -6.45 10.45
CA ALA A 164 -8.00 -6.79 11.56
C ALA A 164 -8.26 -8.21 12.11
N ASP A 165 -9.53 -8.62 12.16
CA ASP A 165 -9.94 -9.94 12.66
C ASP A 165 -9.49 -11.08 11.74
N LEU A 166 -9.33 -10.79 10.45
CA LEU A 166 -8.81 -11.75 9.46
C LEU A 166 -7.36 -12.14 9.78
N VAL A 167 -6.52 -11.19 10.19
CA VAL A 167 -5.11 -11.47 10.53
C VAL A 167 -5.04 -12.39 11.75
N VAL A 168 -5.83 -12.11 12.78
CA VAL A 168 -5.86 -12.93 14.01
C VAL A 168 -6.40 -14.32 13.73
N ALA A 169 -7.47 -14.43 12.93
CA ALA A 169 -8.06 -15.70 12.56
C ALA A 169 -7.13 -16.54 11.67
N LEU A 170 -6.46 -15.93 10.68
CA LEU A 170 -5.43 -16.60 9.87
C LEU A 170 -4.28 -17.12 10.74
N ALA A 171 -3.79 -16.31 11.68
CA ALA A 171 -2.75 -16.74 12.63
C ALA A 171 -3.21 -17.93 13.48
N GLY A 172 -4.47 -17.94 13.92
CA GLY A 172 -5.07 -19.04 14.65
C GLY A 172 -5.13 -20.33 13.82
N THR A 173 -5.61 -20.25 12.58
CA THR A 173 -5.71 -21.43 11.72
C THR A 173 -4.36 -21.96 11.26
N LEU A 174 -3.41 -21.07 10.95
CA LEU A 174 -2.03 -21.45 10.69
C LEU A 174 -1.38 -22.08 11.92
N GLY A 175 -1.70 -21.59 13.12
CA GLY A 175 -1.27 -22.21 14.38
C GLY A 175 -1.78 -23.65 14.55
N LYS A 176 -3.03 -23.92 14.17
CA LYS A 176 -3.59 -25.29 14.20
C LYS A 176 -2.91 -26.22 13.21
N ARG A 177 -2.51 -25.71 12.03
CA ARG A 177 -1.94 -26.52 10.94
C ARG A 177 -0.42 -26.68 11.03
N LEU A 178 0.30 -25.64 11.46
CA LEU A 178 1.76 -25.54 11.45
C LEU A 178 2.36 -25.43 12.87
N GLY A 179 1.53 -25.55 13.91
CA GLY A 179 1.95 -25.39 15.30
C GLY A 179 2.24 -23.94 15.70
N SER A 180 2.76 -23.77 16.91
CA SER A 180 3.07 -22.46 17.50
C SER A 180 4.00 -21.61 16.62
N THR A 181 4.99 -22.26 16.00
CA THR A 181 5.95 -21.60 15.11
C THR A 181 5.26 -20.94 13.91
N GLY A 182 4.34 -21.63 13.24
CA GLY A 182 3.61 -21.06 12.10
C GLY A 182 2.71 -19.88 12.48
N ARG A 183 2.07 -19.94 13.65
CA ARG A 183 1.31 -18.80 14.20
C ARG A 183 2.20 -17.57 14.38
N TRP A 184 3.36 -17.73 15.04
CA TRP A 184 4.25 -16.61 15.33
C TRP A 184 4.92 -16.05 14.09
N LEU A 185 5.37 -16.90 13.15
CA LEU A 185 5.89 -16.45 11.86
C LEU A 185 4.87 -15.57 11.13
N PHE A 186 3.62 -16.02 11.03
CA PHE A 186 2.58 -15.25 10.37
C PHE A 186 2.25 -13.95 11.12
N LEU A 187 2.16 -13.96 12.45
CA LEU A 187 1.87 -12.76 13.23
C LEU A 187 2.97 -11.71 13.11
N ILE A 188 4.24 -12.11 13.23
CA ILE A 188 5.39 -11.22 13.08
C ILE A 188 5.43 -10.67 11.65
N GLY A 189 5.18 -11.51 10.65
CA GLY A 189 5.14 -11.08 9.26
C GLY A 189 4.01 -10.09 8.96
N ALA A 190 2.80 -10.41 9.39
CA ALA A 190 1.63 -9.55 9.24
C ALA A 190 1.82 -8.21 9.97
N TRP A 191 2.32 -8.24 11.21
CA TRP A 191 2.64 -7.03 11.96
C TRP A 191 3.69 -6.17 11.24
N SER A 192 4.77 -6.79 10.75
CA SER A 192 5.83 -6.09 10.02
C SER A 192 5.31 -5.43 8.73
N ALA A 193 4.41 -6.10 8.00
CA ALA A 193 3.76 -5.55 6.83
C ALA A 193 2.83 -4.36 7.15
N LEU A 194 2.01 -4.49 8.20
CA LEU A 194 1.08 -3.44 8.62
C LEU A 194 1.83 -2.22 9.17
N PHE A 195 2.84 -2.44 10.00
CA PHE A 195 3.61 -1.37 10.62
C PHE A 195 4.49 -0.63 9.61
N SER A 196 5.18 -1.34 8.71
CA SER A 196 5.95 -0.69 7.63
C SER A 196 5.06 0.12 6.69
N SER A 197 3.84 -0.34 6.40
CA SER A 197 2.85 0.42 5.63
C SER A 197 2.37 1.67 6.38
N LEU A 198 2.18 1.60 7.70
CA LEU A 198 1.86 2.77 8.53
C LEU A 198 3.00 3.79 8.49
N LEU A 199 4.24 3.36 8.72
CA LEU A 199 5.42 4.23 8.67
C LEU A 199 5.61 4.90 7.31
N GLY A 200 5.44 4.16 6.22
CA GLY A 200 5.56 4.69 4.86
C GLY A 200 4.57 5.83 4.59
N VAL A 201 3.34 5.70 5.09
CA VAL A 201 2.33 6.76 4.99
C VAL A 201 2.66 7.95 5.88
N TRP A 202 3.04 7.72 7.14
CA TRP A 202 3.36 8.78 8.11
C TRP A 202 4.53 9.61 7.62
N GLN A 203 5.51 8.98 6.99
CA GLN A 203 6.63 9.69 6.41
C GLN A 203 6.19 10.42 5.14
N ALA A 204 5.48 9.76 4.21
CA ALA A 204 5.44 10.24 2.84
C ALA A 204 4.29 11.20 2.50
N VAL A 205 3.10 11.02 3.08
CA VAL A 205 1.95 11.88 2.77
C VAL A 205 2.16 13.33 3.25
N PRO A 206 2.80 13.60 4.40
CA PRO A 206 3.16 14.97 4.78
C PRO A 206 4.06 15.70 3.77
N TYR A 207 4.93 15.00 3.03
CA TYR A 207 5.70 15.62 1.95
C TYR A 207 4.80 16.13 0.84
N VAL A 208 3.86 15.29 0.39
CA VAL A 208 2.89 15.63 -0.66
C VAL A 208 2.06 16.84 -0.24
N PHE A 209 1.58 16.85 1.01
CA PHE A 209 0.79 17.96 1.54
C PHE A 209 1.61 19.26 1.65
N ALA A 210 2.80 19.21 2.22
CA ALA A 210 3.63 20.40 2.40
C ALA A 210 4.02 21.03 1.06
N ASP A 211 4.34 20.21 0.05
CA ASP A 211 4.65 20.68 -1.31
C ASP A 211 3.42 21.26 -2.02
N PHE A 212 2.26 20.61 -1.88
CA PHE A 212 0.99 21.14 -2.40
C PHE A 212 0.62 22.47 -1.75
N PHE A 213 0.74 22.56 -0.42
CA PHE A 213 0.48 23.79 0.32
C PHE A 213 1.41 24.93 -0.12
N GLY A 214 2.69 24.63 -0.33
CA GLY A 214 3.67 25.57 -0.87
C GLY A 214 3.30 26.05 -2.28
N LEU A 215 2.85 25.15 -3.16
CA LEU A 215 2.39 25.47 -4.52
C LEU A 215 1.15 26.37 -4.52
N VAL A 216 0.19 26.13 -3.64
CA VAL A 216 -1.04 26.95 -3.54
C VAL A 216 -0.72 28.34 -2.99
N ARG A 217 0.14 28.43 -1.97
CA ARG A 217 0.43 29.70 -1.29
C ARG A 217 1.36 30.62 -2.07
N HIS A 218 2.40 30.07 -2.70
CA HIS A 218 3.45 30.86 -3.34
C HIS A 218 3.42 30.77 -4.88
N GLY A 219 2.46 30.02 -5.44
CA GLY A 219 2.34 29.81 -6.88
C GLY A 219 3.45 28.93 -7.46
N LYS A 220 3.63 29.04 -8.79
CA LYS A 220 4.75 28.39 -9.49
C LYS A 220 6.00 29.24 -9.28
N ALA A 221 7.03 28.67 -8.67
CA ALA A 221 8.33 29.29 -8.59
C ALA A 221 9.07 29.10 -9.93
N ASP A 222 9.73 30.16 -10.41
CA ASP A 222 10.66 30.06 -11.53
C ASP A 222 11.96 29.42 -11.04
N GLY A 223 12.17 28.15 -11.39
CA GLY A 223 13.38 27.39 -11.06
C GLY A 223 13.14 26.09 -10.27
N PRO A 224 14.21 25.37 -9.91
CA PRO A 224 14.13 24.14 -9.13
C PRO A 224 13.53 24.42 -7.75
N ARG A 225 12.45 23.72 -7.40
CA ARG A 225 11.86 23.85 -6.07
C ARG A 225 12.81 23.32 -4.99
N PRO A 226 12.96 24.05 -3.87
CA PRO A 226 13.72 23.54 -2.75
C PRO A 226 13.08 22.23 -2.22
N PRO A 227 13.88 21.36 -1.58
CA PRO A 227 13.35 20.22 -0.83
C PRO A 227 12.29 20.68 0.18
N VAL A 228 11.32 19.81 0.46
CA VAL A 228 10.29 20.08 1.48
C VAL A 228 10.98 20.14 2.84
N ASP A 229 10.78 21.24 3.55
CA ASP A 229 11.25 21.38 4.93
C ASP A 229 10.33 20.58 5.88
N THR A 230 10.88 19.50 6.45
CA THR A 230 10.18 18.64 7.41
C THR A 230 9.99 19.28 8.79
N ARG A 231 10.64 20.43 9.04
CA ARG A 231 10.45 21.23 10.26
C ARG A 231 9.35 22.27 10.10
N ALA A 232 8.94 22.56 8.87
CA ALA A 232 7.92 23.56 8.58
C ALA A 232 6.53 23.13 9.11
N LEU A 233 5.73 24.13 9.46
CA LEU A 233 4.38 23.95 9.98
C LEU A 233 3.47 23.11 9.07
N PRO A 234 3.46 23.27 7.73
CA PRO A 234 2.59 22.45 6.88
C PRO A 234 2.91 20.96 6.96
N TYR A 235 4.19 20.60 7.05
CA TYR A 235 4.62 19.21 7.18
C TYR A 235 4.24 18.66 8.57
N ARG A 236 4.68 19.33 9.64
CA ARG A 236 4.48 18.84 11.02
C ARG A 236 3.02 18.88 11.45
N GLY A 237 2.29 19.93 11.06
CA GLY A 237 0.85 20.05 11.31
C GLY A 237 0.08 18.93 10.65
N TYR A 238 0.36 18.64 9.37
CA TYR A 238 -0.31 17.54 8.68
C TYR A 238 0.09 16.17 9.25
N LEU A 239 1.36 15.98 9.62
CA LEU A 239 1.81 14.76 10.29
C LEU A 239 1.07 14.52 11.62
N LEU A 240 0.85 15.57 12.43
CA LEU A 240 0.05 15.49 13.66
C LEU A 240 -1.41 15.16 13.34
N LEU A 241 -2.02 15.84 12.38
CA LEU A 241 -3.39 15.53 11.94
C LEU A 241 -3.52 14.07 11.49
N LEU A 242 -2.55 13.59 10.73
CA LEU A 242 -2.52 12.23 10.23
C LEU A 242 -2.31 11.19 11.34
N ALA A 243 -1.61 11.54 12.42
CA ALA A 243 -1.46 10.69 13.60
C ALA A 243 -2.75 10.62 14.44
N PHE A 244 -3.37 11.77 14.73
CA PHE A 244 -4.46 11.88 15.71
C PHE A 244 -5.87 11.77 15.11
N VAL A 245 -6.16 12.42 13.99
CA VAL A 245 -7.52 12.44 13.42
C VAL A 245 -8.04 11.03 13.11
N PRO A 246 -7.24 10.10 12.54
CA PRO A 246 -7.74 8.76 12.26
C PRO A 246 -7.98 7.90 13.50
N MET A 247 -7.53 8.32 14.69
CA MET A 247 -7.82 7.66 15.96
C MET A 247 -9.31 7.78 16.32
N ILE A 248 -9.97 8.89 15.96
CA ILE A 248 -11.42 9.07 16.15
C ILE A 248 -12.19 7.97 15.40
N GLY A 249 -11.71 7.59 14.22
CA GLY A 249 -12.27 6.51 13.42
C GLY A 249 -12.14 5.12 14.03
N LEU A 250 -11.33 4.93 15.08
CA LEU A 250 -11.23 3.66 15.80
C LEU A 250 -12.50 3.34 16.61
N LEU A 251 -13.29 4.37 16.94
CA LEU A 251 -14.54 4.27 17.70
C LEU A 251 -15.79 4.07 16.82
N GLY A 252 -15.66 4.20 15.50
CA GLY A 252 -16.78 4.20 14.55
C GLY A 252 -16.86 2.94 13.68
N SER A 253 -18.03 2.70 13.07
CA SER A 253 -18.22 1.57 12.16
C SER A 253 -17.48 1.78 10.83
N PHE A 254 -16.54 0.86 10.55
CA PHE A 254 -15.50 0.90 9.52
C PHE A 254 -16.01 0.96 8.06
N LYS A 255 -17.30 0.71 7.83
CA LYS A 255 -17.86 0.32 6.53
C LYS A 255 -18.01 1.49 5.56
N SER A 256 -18.43 2.67 6.03
CA SER A 256 -18.71 3.83 5.16
C SER A 256 -17.43 4.52 4.67
N VAL A 257 -16.44 4.67 5.55
CA VAL A 257 -15.14 5.30 5.22
C VAL A 257 -14.32 4.42 4.26
N GLN A 258 -14.36 3.09 4.43
CA GLN A 258 -13.65 2.16 3.54
C GLN A 258 -14.23 2.16 2.12
N LYS A 259 -15.55 2.31 1.97
CA LYS A 259 -16.21 2.39 0.67
C LYS A 259 -15.83 3.67 -0.08
N ALA A 260 -15.85 4.82 0.60
CA ALA A 260 -15.40 6.08 0.01
C ALA A 260 -13.93 6.01 -0.40
N TYR A 261 -13.06 5.48 0.45
CA TYR A 261 -11.64 5.30 0.14
C TYR A 261 -11.40 4.40 -1.07
N ALA A 262 -12.10 3.27 -1.17
CA ALA A 262 -12.00 2.37 -2.31
C ALA A 262 -12.39 3.06 -3.63
N VAL A 263 -13.42 3.92 -3.60
CA VAL A 263 -13.83 4.70 -4.78
C VAL A 263 -12.77 5.73 -5.16
N PHE A 264 -12.25 6.52 -4.22
CA PHE A 264 -11.19 7.49 -4.50
C PHE A 264 -9.89 6.83 -4.97
N GLY A 265 -9.50 5.70 -4.37
CA GLY A 265 -8.34 4.92 -4.81
C GLY A 265 -8.52 4.34 -6.21
N ALA A 266 -9.70 3.81 -6.53
CA ALA A 266 -9.99 3.28 -7.88
C ALA A 266 -9.93 4.36 -8.96
N LEU A 267 -10.32 5.61 -8.64
CA LEU A 267 -10.25 6.76 -9.56
C LEU A 267 -8.83 7.33 -9.70
N PHE A 268 -7.96 7.11 -8.71
CA PHE A 268 -6.61 7.66 -8.71
C PHE A 268 -5.76 7.09 -9.84
N MET A 269 -5.86 5.79 -10.10
CA MET A 269 -5.04 5.10 -11.11
C MET A 269 -5.29 5.60 -12.55
N PRO A 270 -6.54 5.67 -13.06
CA PRO A 270 -6.79 6.24 -14.39
C PRO A 270 -6.42 7.73 -14.46
N MET A 271 -6.65 8.50 -13.39
CA MET A 271 -6.23 9.90 -13.33
C MET A 271 -4.70 10.05 -13.44
N LEU A 272 -3.94 9.24 -12.70
CA LEU A 272 -2.49 9.22 -12.76
C LEU A 272 -1.99 8.80 -14.16
N ALA A 273 -2.62 7.79 -14.77
CA ALA A 273 -2.27 7.34 -16.12
C ALA A 273 -2.49 8.45 -17.15
N VAL A 274 -3.62 9.17 -17.10
CA VAL A 274 -3.89 10.34 -17.95
C VAL A 274 -2.87 11.44 -17.69
N ALA A 275 -2.55 11.75 -16.43
CA ALA A 275 -1.55 12.75 -16.08
C ALA A 275 -0.19 12.39 -16.66
N LEU A 276 0.26 11.13 -16.56
CA LEU A 276 1.53 10.68 -17.13
C LEU A 276 1.52 10.67 -18.66
N LEU A 277 0.40 10.37 -19.31
CA LEU A 277 0.25 10.49 -20.76
C LEU A 277 0.42 11.94 -21.22
N ILE A 278 -0.18 12.90 -20.52
CA ILE A 278 -0.09 14.33 -20.85
C ILE A 278 1.30 14.89 -20.51
N LEU A 279 1.75 14.72 -19.27
CA LEU A 279 2.98 15.31 -18.75
C LEU A 279 4.20 14.76 -19.51
N ASN A 280 4.30 13.44 -19.63
CA ASN A 280 5.45 12.80 -20.27
C ASN A 280 5.27 12.61 -21.79
N GLY A 281 4.10 12.96 -22.35
CA GLY A 281 3.90 13.04 -23.80
C GLY A 281 4.48 14.33 -24.41
N ARG A 282 4.53 15.41 -23.62
CA ARG A 282 4.98 16.75 -24.03
C ARG A 282 6.50 16.89 -23.97
N GLY A 283 7.16 16.80 -25.12
CA GLY A 283 8.62 16.94 -25.23
C GLY A 283 9.17 18.26 -24.67
N ARG A 284 8.37 19.33 -24.63
CA ARG A 284 8.73 20.62 -24.03
C ARG A 284 8.99 20.54 -22.52
N TRP A 285 8.39 19.58 -21.82
CA TRP A 285 8.48 19.48 -20.36
C TRP A 285 9.52 18.47 -19.89
N VAL A 286 9.59 17.32 -20.56
CA VAL A 286 10.50 16.22 -20.18
C VAL A 286 11.75 16.13 -21.05
N GLY A 287 11.79 16.85 -22.17
CA GLY A 287 12.81 16.71 -23.20
C GLY A 287 12.45 15.64 -24.24
N ALA A 288 12.80 15.87 -25.51
CA ALA A 288 12.38 15.01 -26.64
C ALA A 288 12.79 13.53 -26.46
N LYS A 289 13.98 13.28 -25.92
CA LYS A 289 14.52 11.92 -25.69
C LYS A 289 13.86 11.17 -24.52
N MET A 290 13.14 11.88 -23.65
CA MET A 290 12.56 11.32 -22.42
C MET A 290 11.03 11.19 -22.49
N ARG A 291 10.44 11.45 -23.66
CA ARG A 291 9.01 11.25 -23.88
C ARG A 291 8.61 9.80 -23.67
N ASN A 292 7.34 9.58 -23.34
CA ASN A 292 6.76 8.25 -23.27
C ASN A 292 7.04 7.49 -24.57
N ARG A 293 7.58 6.27 -24.43
CA ARG A 293 7.76 5.35 -25.55
C ARG A 293 6.40 4.83 -26.01
N PRO A 294 6.25 4.36 -27.26
CA PRO A 294 4.99 3.82 -27.76
C PRO A 294 4.40 2.72 -26.86
N VAL A 295 5.25 1.83 -26.34
CA VAL A 295 4.84 0.79 -25.37
C VAL A 295 4.27 1.38 -24.09
N THR A 296 4.91 2.43 -23.54
CA THR A 296 4.42 3.13 -22.34
C THR A 296 3.08 3.80 -22.61
N VAL A 297 2.90 4.41 -23.79
CA VAL A 297 1.62 5.01 -24.18
C VAL A 297 0.53 3.95 -24.30
N ALA A 298 0.82 2.81 -24.93
CA ALA A 298 -0.12 1.71 -25.08
C ALA A 298 -0.56 1.16 -23.71
N VAL A 299 0.39 0.90 -22.80
CA VAL A 299 0.09 0.41 -21.45
C VAL A 299 -0.72 1.41 -20.64
N LEU A 300 -0.34 2.70 -20.64
CA LEU A 300 -1.10 3.72 -19.90
C LEU A 300 -2.52 3.89 -20.47
N THR A 301 -2.66 3.85 -21.79
CA THR A 301 -3.97 3.93 -22.46
C THR A 301 -4.83 2.71 -22.11
N ALA A 302 -4.26 1.50 -22.15
CA ALA A 302 -4.94 0.27 -21.73
C ALA A 302 -5.40 0.34 -20.27
N THR A 303 -4.57 0.87 -19.37
CA THR A 303 -4.95 1.11 -17.97
C THR A 303 -6.15 2.05 -17.86
N VAL A 304 -6.15 3.16 -18.60
CA VAL A 304 -7.30 4.10 -18.60
C VAL A 304 -8.57 3.40 -19.09
N VAL A 305 -8.50 2.69 -20.22
CA VAL A 305 -9.65 1.97 -20.78
C VAL A 305 -10.16 0.90 -19.82
N LEU A 306 -9.28 0.10 -19.22
CA LEU A 306 -9.65 -0.97 -18.29
C LEU A 306 -10.38 -0.42 -17.05
N PHE A 307 -9.87 0.66 -16.44
CA PHE A 307 -10.51 1.22 -15.25
C PHE A 307 -11.81 1.97 -15.57
N LEU A 308 -11.91 2.64 -16.72
CA LEU A 308 -13.16 3.29 -17.15
C LEU A 308 -14.25 2.27 -17.49
N THR A 309 -13.89 1.19 -18.19
CA THR A 309 -14.83 0.10 -18.49
C THR A 309 -15.28 -0.59 -17.20
N ALA A 310 -14.36 -0.91 -16.29
CA ALA A 310 -14.68 -1.46 -14.98
C ALA A 310 -15.65 -0.57 -14.19
N PHE A 311 -15.39 0.74 -14.15
CA PHE A 311 -16.25 1.71 -13.46
C PHE A 311 -17.64 1.77 -14.08
N PHE A 312 -17.74 1.80 -15.41
CA PHE A 312 -19.00 1.75 -16.15
C PHE A 312 -19.83 0.51 -15.81
N PHE A 313 -19.21 -0.68 -15.80
CA PHE A 313 -19.90 -1.93 -15.44
C PHE A 313 -20.40 -1.94 -13.99
N VAL A 314 -19.59 -1.42 -13.05
CA VAL A 314 -19.99 -1.33 -11.64
C VAL A 314 -21.17 -0.38 -11.44
N ILE A 315 -21.16 0.79 -12.10
CA ILE A 315 -22.28 1.73 -12.06
C ILE A 315 -23.52 1.11 -12.68
N ARG A 316 -23.42 0.55 -13.89
CA ARG A 316 -24.56 -0.06 -14.59
C ARG A 316 -25.23 -1.14 -13.74
N LYS A 317 -24.45 -2.00 -13.08
CA LYS A 317 -24.97 -3.04 -12.18
C LYS A 317 -25.66 -2.49 -10.94
N LYS A 318 -25.28 -1.30 -10.46
CA LYS A 318 -25.87 -0.67 -9.27
C LYS A 318 -27.17 0.09 -9.56
N TYR A 319 -27.39 0.54 -10.80
CA TYR A 319 -28.57 1.33 -11.19
C TYR A 319 -29.59 0.54 -12.04
N MET A 320 -29.23 -0.62 -12.58
CA MET A 320 -30.13 -1.52 -13.32
C MET A 320 -30.51 -2.79 -12.53
N SER A 321 -30.24 -2.80 -11.21
CA SER A 321 -30.64 -3.79 -10.21
C SER A 321 -31.46 -3.09 -9.14
#